data_AF-A0A1X7AQ39-F1
#
_entry.id   AF-A0A1X7AQ39-F1
#
_cell.length_a   1.000
_cell.length_b   1.000
_cell.length_c   1.000
_cell.angle_alpha   90.00
_cell.angle_beta   90.00
_cell.angle_gamma   90.00
#
_symmetry.space_group_name_H-M   'P 1'
#
loop_
_entity.id
_entity.type
_entity.pdbx_description
1 polymer ?
#
loop_
_entity_poly.entity_id
_entity_poly.type
_entity_poly.pdbx_seq_one_letter_code
_entity_poly.pdbx_strand_id
1 'polypeptide(L)'
;MKTPYEIQYEAFAAAGGLYDERHAKLYAEFADNLIADGSFSIVYEGVAHACYTPITIDAAPHLKCYVLAPMAVLPEYWGKRYATRLMEEAEKQLDADVIFVMGEPFHYGNRYNTPHQVLPPVRTQAPLECWFARELTPGALHGVGESTSSITGPYADPLMWGHPSEQV
;
A
#
# COMPACT_ATOMS: atom_id res chain seq x y z
N MET A 1 -0.56 -7.00 22.58
CA MET A 1 -0.61 -6.17 21.36
C MET A 1 -0.74 -7.13 20.20
N LYS A 2 -1.67 -6.89 19.26
CA LYS A 2 -1.81 -7.78 18.11
C LYS A 2 -0.63 -7.63 17.17
N THR A 3 -0.25 -8.74 16.56
CA THR A 3 0.77 -8.81 15.50
C THR A 3 0.23 -8.22 14.19
N PRO A 4 1.12 -7.85 13.24
CA PRO A 4 0.73 -7.51 11.87
C PRO A 4 -0.22 -8.53 11.24
N TYR A 5 0.12 -9.83 11.34
CA TYR A 5 -0.72 -10.92 10.87
C TYR A 5 -2.13 -10.87 11.46
N GLU A 6 -2.25 -10.82 12.79
CA GLU A 6 -3.56 -10.80 13.47
C GLU A 6 -4.41 -9.58 13.07
N ILE A 7 -3.79 -8.40 12.93
CA ILE A 7 -4.50 -7.18 12.52
C ILE A 7 -5.02 -7.31 11.09
N GLN A 8 -4.18 -7.77 10.15
CA GLN A 8 -4.56 -7.95 8.75
C GLN A 8 -5.67 -9.01 8.63
N TYR A 9 -5.45 -10.17 9.24
CA TYR A 9 -6.40 -11.29 9.19
C TYR A 9 -7.78 -10.86 9.70
N GLU A 10 -7.85 -10.30 10.91
CA GLU A 10 -9.13 -9.96 11.51
C GLU A 10 -9.86 -8.84 10.76
N ALA A 11 -9.13 -7.83 10.27
CA ALA A 11 -9.74 -6.74 9.51
C ALA A 11 -10.34 -7.24 8.19
N PHE A 12 -9.62 -8.06 7.44
CA PHE A 12 -10.11 -8.58 6.15
C PHE A 12 -11.18 -9.67 6.33
N ALA A 13 -11.08 -10.50 7.37
CA ALA A 13 -12.12 -11.49 7.70
C ALA A 13 -13.47 -10.81 8.04
N ALA A 14 -13.42 -9.62 8.63
CA ALA A 14 -14.60 -8.83 8.98
C ALA A 14 -15.09 -7.89 7.86
N ALA A 15 -14.28 -7.63 6.83
CA ALA A 15 -14.60 -6.64 5.78
C ALA A 15 -15.82 -7.04 4.95
N GLY A 16 -16.02 -8.34 4.72
CA GLY A 16 -17.10 -8.88 3.89
C GLY A 16 -17.04 -8.40 2.43
N GLY A 17 -18.14 -8.59 1.70
CA GLY A 17 -18.23 -8.22 0.29
C GLY A 17 -17.32 -9.08 -0.59
N LEU A 18 -16.28 -8.47 -1.15
CA LEU A 18 -15.28 -9.19 -1.97
C LEU A 18 -14.31 -10.02 -1.13
N TYR A 19 -14.19 -9.73 0.17
CA TYR A 19 -13.24 -10.36 1.06
C TYR A 19 -13.90 -11.49 1.85
N ASP A 20 -13.23 -12.63 1.89
CA ASP A 20 -13.56 -13.80 2.70
C ASP A 20 -12.33 -14.26 3.52
N GLU A 21 -12.47 -15.38 4.24
CA GLU A 21 -11.39 -15.93 5.06
C GLU A 21 -10.12 -16.27 4.26
N ARG A 22 -10.23 -16.63 2.97
CA ARG A 22 -9.07 -16.91 2.13
C ARG A 22 -8.29 -15.62 1.86
N HIS A 23 -8.99 -14.51 1.58
CA HIS A 23 -8.37 -13.21 1.42
C HIS A 23 -7.72 -12.73 2.73
N ALA A 24 -8.39 -12.94 3.85
CA ALA A 24 -7.86 -12.60 5.17
C ALA A 24 -6.53 -13.30 5.44
N LYS A 25 -6.46 -14.60 5.15
CA LYS A 25 -5.23 -15.37 5.25
C LYS A 25 -4.17 -14.87 4.26
N LEU A 26 -4.55 -14.66 2.98
CA LEU A 26 -3.64 -14.15 1.95
C LEU A 26 -2.98 -12.84 2.38
N TYR A 27 -3.74 -11.83 2.81
CA TYR A 27 -3.17 -10.53 3.17
C TYR A 27 -2.39 -10.54 4.48
N ALA A 28 -2.74 -11.43 5.43
CA ALA A 28 -1.98 -11.63 6.64
C ALA A 28 -0.62 -12.29 6.36
N GLU A 29 -0.59 -13.35 5.56
CA GLU A 29 0.64 -13.99 5.10
C GLU A 29 1.47 -13.05 4.22
N PHE A 30 0.82 -12.27 3.36
CA PHE A 30 1.48 -11.28 2.54
C PHE A 30 2.19 -10.21 3.38
N ALA A 31 1.55 -9.71 4.44
CA ALA A 31 2.20 -8.78 5.37
C ALA A 31 3.45 -9.36 6.02
N ASP A 32 3.38 -10.60 6.53
CA ASP A 32 4.53 -11.27 7.14
C ASP A 32 5.66 -11.49 6.12
N ASN A 33 5.32 -11.88 4.88
CA ASN A 33 6.28 -12.04 3.80
C ASN A 33 6.98 -10.72 3.44
N LEU A 34 6.24 -9.62 3.37
CA LEU A 34 6.81 -8.30 3.11
C LEU A 34 7.74 -7.85 4.24
N ILE A 35 7.35 -8.08 5.49
CA ILE A 35 8.19 -7.77 6.66
C ILE A 35 9.48 -8.59 6.61
N ALA A 36 9.39 -9.88 6.28
CA ALA A 36 10.55 -10.74 6.14
C ALA A 36 11.48 -10.33 5.00
N ASP A 37 10.93 -9.76 3.92
CA ASP A 37 11.69 -9.25 2.76
C ASP A 37 12.27 -7.83 2.98
N GLY A 38 11.90 -7.17 4.08
CA GLY A 38 12.46 -5.87 4.48
C GLY A 38 11.62 -4.66 4.14
N SER A 39 10.34 -4.82 3.79
CA SER A 39 9.40 -3.71 3.71
C SER A 39 9.27 -3.01 5.06
N PHE A 40 9.14 -1.68 5.04
CA PHE A 40 8.84 -0.94 6.26
C PHE A 40 7.44 -1.33 6.75
N SER A 41 7.33 -1.64 8.04
CA SER A 41 6.07 -2.03 8.69
C SER A 41 5.85 -1.21 9.95
N ILE A 42 4.61 -0.80 10.16
CA ILE A 42 4.20 -0.03 11.32
C ILE A 42 2.90 -0.57 11.89
N VAL A 43 2.88 -0.77 13.21
CA VAL A 43 1.67 -1.05 13.99
C VAL A 43 1.33 0.20 14.79
N TYR A 44 0.17 0.79 14.51
CA TYR A 44 -0.31 2.00 15.18
C TYR A 44 -1.32 1.63 16.29
N GLU A 45 -1.00 2.03 17.53
CA GLU A 45 -1.78 1.78 18.75
C GLU A 45 -2.17 0.31 18.98
N GLY A 46 -1.49 -0.65 18.32
CA GLY A 46 -1.80 -2.08 18.42
C GLY A 46 -3.08 -2.52 17.70
N VAL A 47 -3.69 -1.65 16.87
CA VAL A 47 -5.03 -1.86 16.27
C VAL A 47 -5.09 -1.56 14.77
N ALA A 48 -4.02 -1.03 14.20
CA ALA A 48 -3.91 -0.74 12.78
C ALA A 48 -2.49 -1.06 12.30
N HIS A 49 -2.35 -1.51 11.06
CA HIS A 49 -1.07 -1.94 10.50
C HIS A 49 -0.97 -1.59 9.01
N ALA A 50 0.24 -1.23 8.56
CA ALA A 50 0.55 -1.06 7.15
C ALA A 50 1.98 -1.49 6.82
N CYS A 51 2.17 -1.96 5.59
CA CYS A 51 3.48 -2.17 4.97
C CYS A 51 3.73 -1.16 3.84
N TYR A 52 4.99 -0.77 3.67
CA TYR A 52 5.49 0.12 2.63
C TYR A 52 6.70 -0.54 1.97
N THR A 53 6.54 -0.94 0.71
CA THR A 53 7.56 -1.69 -0.02
C THR A 53 8.30 -0.77 -0.99
N PRO A 54 9.64 -0.72 -0.98
CA PRO A 54 10.41 0.13 -1.88
C PRO A 54 10.12 -0.17 -3.36
N ILE A 55 10.05 0.87 -4.18
CA ILE A 55 10.02 0.76 -5.64
C ILE A 55 11.03 1.72 -6.27
N THR A 56 11.43 1.41 -7.50
CA THR A 56 12.29 2.29 -8.30
C THR A 56 11.51 2.84 -9.47
N ILE A 57 11.55 4.16 -9.67
CA ILE A 57 11.06 4.80 -10.90
C ILE A 57 12.23 4.86 -11.88
N ASP A 58 12.07 4.31 -13.09
CA ASP A 58 13.19 4.14 -14.02
C ASP A 58 13.78 5.48 -14.48
N ALA A 59 12.94 6.51 -14.65
CA ALA A 59 13.37 7.85 -15.01
C ALA A 59 13.94 8.66 -13.82
N ALA A 60 13.73 8.19 -12.58
CA ALA A 60 14.14 8.90 -11.37
C ALA A 60 14.59 7.95 -10.25
N PRO A 61 15.63 7.12 -10.47
CA PRO A 61 16.06 6.08 -9.51
C PRO A 61 16.69 6.65 -8.23
N HIS A 62 16.90 7.96 -8.18
CA HIS A 62 17.42 8.66 -7.00
C HIS A 62 16.32 8.99 -5.98
N LEU A 63 15.04 8.94 -6.36
CA LEU A 63 13.92 9.18 -5.45
C LEU A 63 13.67 7.95 -4.58
N LYS A 64 13.39 8.20 -3.30
CA LYS A 64 12.98 7.16 -2.35
C LYS A 64 11.48 6.94 -2.47
N CYS A 65 11.09 5.93 -3.25
CA CYS A 65 9.69 5.64 -3.53
C CYS A 65 9.22 4.36 -2.84
N TYR A 66 7.97 4.34 -2.38
CA TYR A 66 7.36 3.18 -1.74
C TYR A 66 5.94 2.94 -2.26
N VAL A 67 5.47 1.69 -2.18
CA VAL A 67 4.06 1.32 -2.38
C VAL A 67 3.46 0.89 -1.05
N LEU A 68 2.36 1.54 -0.67
CA LEU A 68 1.55 1.18 0.49
C LEU A 68 0.67 -0.04 0.15
N ALA A 69 0.98 -1.20 0.73
CA ALA A 69 0.07 -2.35 0.89
C ALA A 69 0.73 -3.47 1.70
N PRO A 70 -0.04 -4.30 2.41
CA PRO A 70 -1.46 -4.11 2.73
C PRO A 70 -1.63 -3.10 3.87
N MET A 71 -2.84 -2.55 4.04
CA MET A 71 -3.19 -1.68 5.17
C MET A 71 -4.50 -2.16 5.79
N ALA A 72 -4.52 -2.27 7.12
CA ALA A 72 -5.68 -2.70 7.88
C ALA A 72 -5.88 -1.88 9.16
N VAL A 73 -7.14 -1.79 9.56
CA VAL A 73 -7.58 -1.29 10.86
C VAL A 73 -8.57 -2.32 11.39
N LEU A 74 -8.47 -2.66 12.67
CA LEU A 74 -9.42 -3.58 13.30
C LEU A 74 -10.86 -3.02 13.23
N PRO A 75 -11.88 -3.88 13.07
CA PRO A 75 -13.27 -3.45 12.84
C PRO A 75 -13.83 -2.51 13.91
N GLU A 76 -13.44 -2.70 15.17
CA GLU A 76 -13.89 -1.86 16.28
C GLU A 76 -13.44 -0.40 16.16
N TYR A 77 -12.49 -0.12 15.26
CA TYR A 77 -11.82 1.17 15.07
C TYR A 77 -12.12 1.81 13.69
N TRP A 78 -12.97 1.20 12.87
CA TRP A 78 -13.43 1.79 11.61
C TRP A 78 -14.20 3.10 11.82
N GLY A 79 -14.12 3.99 10.83
CA GLY A 79 -14.75 5.32 10.90
C GLY A 79 -14.14 6.29 11.91
N LYS A 80 -13.13 5.87 12.70
CA LYS A 80 -12.49 6.67 13.76
C LYS A 80 -11.12 7.24 13.35
N ARG A 81 -10.89 7.38 12.04
CA ARG A 81 -9.67 7.96 11.44
C ARG A 81 -8.36 7.25 11.81
N TYR A 82 -8.41 5.97 12.20
CA TYR A 82 -7.20 5.20 12.53
C TYR A 82 -6.30 4.97 11.31
N ALA A 83 -6.87 4.68 10.14
CA ALA A 83 -6.09 4.56 8.89
C ALA A 83 -5.36 5.88 8.55
N THR A 84 -6.03 7.02 8.70
CA THR A 84 -5.41 8.34 8.48
C THR A 84 -4.24 8.58 9.43
N ARG A 85 -4.42 8.32 10.73
CA ARG A 85 -3.37 8.51 11.74
C ARG A 85 -2.19 7.55 11.55
N LEU A 86 -2.48 6.29 11.18
CA LEU A 86 -1.47 5.30 10.79
C LEU A 86 -0.62 5.81 9.62
N MET A 87 -1.25 6.28 8.53
CA MET A 87 -0.53 6.81 7.37
C MET A 87 0.28 8.07 7.72
N GLU A 88 -0.29 8.99 8.51
CA GLU A 88 0.42 10.19 8.98
C GLU A 88 1.64 9.83 9.83
N GLU A 89 1.56 8.78 10.62
CA GLU A 89 2.69 8.33 11.44
C GLU A 89 3.75 7.62 10.60
N ALA A 90 3.34 6.77 9.65
CA ALA A 90 4.24 6.15 8.70
C ALA A 90 5.00 7.18 7.87
N GLU A 91 4.29 8.19 7.33
CA GLU A 91 4.88 9.27 6.51
C GLU A 91 5.92 10.11 7.28
N LYS A 92 5.88 10.17 8.61
CA LYS A 92 6.93 10.83 9.42
C LYS A 92 8.16 9.95 9.63
N GLN A 93 7.97 8.64 9.68
CA GLN A 93 9.02 7.67 9.96
C GLN A 93 9.73 7.21 8.68
N LEU A 94 9.00 7.21 7.56
CA LEU A 94 9.52 6.97 6.24
C LEU A 94 10.28 8.19 5.75
N ASP A 95 11.58 8.02 5.52
CA ASP A 95 12.39 8.93 4.71
C ASP A 95 12.09 8.67 3.22
N ALA A 96 10.85 8.99 2.82
CA ALA A 96 10.34 8.79 1.46
C ALA A 96 10.16 10.14 0.75
N ASP A 97 10.42 10.16 -0.55
CA ASP A 97 10.09 11.28 -1.42
C ASP A 97 8.66 11.16 -1.94
N VAL A 98 8.26 9.92 -2.29
CA VAL A 98 6.96 9.62 -2.90
C VAL A 98 6.41 8.31 -2.37
N ILE A 99 5.12 8.28 -2.05
CA ILE A 99 4.39 7.05 -1.73
C ILE A 99 3.30 6.85 -2.78
N PHE A 100 3.25 5.65 -3.33
CA PHE A 100 2.20 5.20 -4.24
C PHE A 100 1.24 4.24 -3.54
N VAL A 101 0.02 4.15 -4.07
CA VAL A 101 -0.97 3.17 -3.60
C VAL A 101 -1.91 2.81 -4.75
N MET A 102 -2.15 1.51 -4.92
CA MET A 102 -3.23 1.00 -5.77
C MET A 102 -4.47 0.80 -4.90
N GLY A 103 -5.59 1.45 -5.21
CA GLY A 103 -6.80 1.26 -4.45
C GLY A 103 -7.98 2.13 -4.90
N GLU A 104 -9.05 2.13 -4.12
CA GLU A 104 -10.29 2.79 -4.49
C GLU A 104 -10.21 4.34 -4.39
N PRO A 105 -10.73 5.10 -5.37
CA PRO A 105 -10.68 6.55 -5.36
C PRO A 105 -11.28 7.21 -4.13
N PHE A 106 -12.37 6.65 -3.58
CA PHE A 106 -13.02 7.22 -2.40
C PHE A 106 -12.19 7.03 -1.11
N HIS A 107 -11.25 6.09 -1.09
CA HIS A 107 -10.34 5.87 0.02
C HIS A 107 -9.08 6.72 -0.08
N TYR A 108 -8.45 6.76 -1.26
CA TYR A 108 -7.12 7.35 -1.42
C TYR A 108 -7.09 8.68 -2.17
N GLY A 109 -8.04 8.94 -3.07
CA GLY A 109 -7.98 10.05 -4.02
C GLY A 109 -8.01 11.46 -3.41
N ASN A 110 -8.37 11.61 -2.13
CA ASN A 110 -8.25 12.88 -1.43
C ASN A 110 -6.84 13.11 -0.83
N ARG A 111 -6.13 12.04 -0.47
CA ARG A 111 -4.83 12.11 0.22
C ARG A 111 -3.64 11.88 -0.71
N TYR A 112 -3.79 10.93 -1.62
CA TYR A 112 -2.83 10.55 -2.65
C TYR A 112 -3.36 11.06 -3.98
N ASN A 113 -3.09 12.32 -4.29
CA ASN A 113 -3.64 13.00 -5.46
C ASN A 113 -2.59 13.79 -6.24
N THR A 114 -1.31 13.50 -6.03
CA THR A 114 -0.24 14.06 -6.86
C THR A 114 -0.40 13.50 -8.27
N PRO A 115 -0.57 14.34 -9.32
CA PRO A 115 -0.61 13.86 -10.69
C PRO A 115 0.74 13.27 -11.13
N HIS A 116 0.73 12.15 -11.85
CA HIS A 116 1.95 11.53 -12.40
C HIS A 116 1.64 10.68 -13.64
N GLN A 117 2.70 10.26 -14.34
CA GLN A 117 2.64 9.34 -15.49
C GLN A 117 3.56 8.12 -15.27
N VAL A 118 3.89 7.83 -14.01
CA VAL A 118 4.61 6.60 -13.61
C VAL A 118 3.64 5.42 -13.60
N LEU A 119 3.94 4.38 -14.36
CA LEU A 119 3.16 3.14 -14.42
C LEU A 119 3.40 2.26 -13.18
N PRO A 120 2.42 1.43 -12.76
CA PRO A 120 2.61 0.44 -11.71
C PRO A 120 3.79 -0.50 -12.02
N PRO A 121 4.52 -0.98 -10.99
CA PRO A 121 5.72 -1.80 -11.18
C PRO A 121 5.43 -3.23 -11.67
N VAL A 122 4.17 -3.66 -11.53
CA VAL A 122 3.68 -4.94 -12.03
C VAL A 122 2.48 -4.70 -12.93
N ARG A 123 2.40 -5.45 -14.02
CA ARG A 123 1.28 -5.36 -14.96
C ARG A 123 -0.02 -5.71 -14.24
N THR A 124 -0.97 -4.79 -14.26
CA THR A 124 -2.29 -4.95 -13.66
C THR A 124 -3.39 -4.65 -14.67
N GLN A 125 -4.58 -5.22 -14.44
CA GLN A 125 -5.82 -4.84 -15.13
C GLN A 125 -6.60 -3.76 -14.36
N ALA A 126 -6.12 -3.36 -13.18
CA ALA A 126 -6.72 -2.28 -12.42
C ALA A 126 -6.70 -0.98 -13.26
N PRO A 127 -7.78 -0.18 -13.22
CA PRO A 127 -7.80 1.11 -13.88
C PRO A 127 -6.68 2.01 -13.37
N LEU A 128 -6.00 2.74 -14.25
CA LEU A 128 -4.87 3.60 -13.86
C LEU A 128 -5.31 4.77 -12.97
N GLU A 129 -6.58 5.17 -12.99
CA GLU A 129 -7.15 6.13 -12.05
C GLU A 129 -7.18 5.65 -10.60
N CYS A 130 -6.95 4.35 -10.36
CA CYS A 130 -6.79 3.76 -9.04
C CYS A 130 -5.33 3.72 -8.58
N TRP A 131 -4.39 4.12 -9.44
CA TRP A 131 -2.96 4.22 -9.14
C TRP A 131 -2.62 5.63 -8.70
N PHE A 132 -2.54 5.83 -7.40
CA PHE A 132 -2.35 7.14 -6.79
C PHE A 132 -0.93 7.36 -6.29
N ALA A 133 -0.50 8.61 -6.22
CA ALA A 133 0.73 9.02 -5.57
C ALA A 133 0.54 10.18 -4.60
N ARG A 134 1.46 10.29 -3.64
CA ARG A 134 1.62 11.41 -2.73
C ARG A 134 3.10 11.75 -2.64
N GLU A 135 3.43 12.98 -2.99
CA GLU A 135 4.73 13.58 -2.70
C GLU A 135 4.83 13.94 -1.21
N LEU A 136 5.89 13.48 -0.56
CA LEU A 136 6.32 13.98 0.75
C LEU A 136 7.43 15.03 0.58
N THR A 137 8.26 14.87 -0.45
CA THR A 137 9.16 15.92 -0.95
C THR A 137 8.45 16.71 -2.04
N PRO A 138 8.10 18.00 -1.82
CA PRO A 138 7.34 18.78 -2.78
C PRO A 138 8.02 18.86 -4.16
N GLY A 139 7.29 18.49 -5.21
CA GLY A 139 7.80 18.51 -6.58
C GLY A 139 8.74 17.36 -6.94
N ALA A 140 8.82 16.30 -6.13
CA ALA A 140 9.67 15.14 -6.41
C ALA A 140 9.35 14.47 -7.76
N LEU A 141 8.09 14.49 -8.22
CA LEU A 141 7.67 13.96 -9.52
C LEU A 141 7.73 15.00 -10.65
N HIS A 142 8.13 16.24 -10.37
CA HIS A 142 8.27 17.27 -11.40
C HIS A 142 9.38 16.88 -12.38
N GLY A 143 9.02 16.78 -13.66
CA GLY A 143 9.97 16.48 -14.74
C GLY A 143 10.27 15.00 -14.92
N VAL A 144 9.69 14.10 -14.10
CA VAL A 144 9.80 12.64 -14.29
C VAL A 144 9.15 12.20 -15.62
N GLY A 145 8.02 12.80 -15.98
CA GLY A 145 7.29 12.47 -17.21
C GLY A 145 6.69 11.06 -17.18
N GLU A 146 6.50 10.47 -18.37
CA GLU A 146 6.12 9.06 -18.52
C GLU A 146 7.27 8.16 -18.08
N SER A 147 7.00 7.20 -17.19
CA SER A 147 8.04 6.27 -16.73
C SER A 147 7.45 4.94 -16.30
N THR A 148 8.23 3.87 -16.42
CA THR A 148 7.97 2.59 -15.77
C THR A 148 8.52 2.60 -14.34
N SER A 149 8.05 1.67 -13.53
CA SER A 149 8.64 1.41 -12.22
C SER A 149 8.92 -0.08 -12.04
N SER A 150 9.71 -0.41 -11.02
CA SER A 150 10.05 -1.79 -10.68
C SER A 150 9.97 -2.03 -9.18
N ILE A 151 9.61 -3.26 -8.82
CA ILE A 151 9.50 -3.77 -7.45
C ILE A 151 10.10 -5.18 -7.40
N THR A 152 10.66 -5.57 -6.27
CA THR A 152 11.18 -6.91 -6.04
C THR A 152 10.47 -7.58 -4.86
N GLY A 153 10.77 -8.86 -4.63
CA GLY A 153 10.25 -9.58 -3.47
C GLY A 153 8.79 -10.01 -3.62
N PRO A 154 8.09 -10.30 -2.50
CA PRO A 154 6.74 -10.85 -2.53
C PRO A 154 5.73 -9.97 -3.26
N TYR A 155 5.91 -8.64 -3.26
CA TYR A 155 5.00 -7.73 -3.95
C TYR A 155 5.27 -7.61 -5.46
N ALA A 156 6.28 -8.29 -5.99
CA ALA A 156 6.45 -8.45 -7.43
C ALA A 156 5.52 -9.51 -8.03
N ASP A 157 4.79 -10.29 -7.21
CA ASP A 157 3.83 -11.29 -7.67
C ASP A 157 2.58 -10.63 -8.31
N PRO A 158 2.28 -10.89 -9.60
CA PRO A 158 1.09 -10.37 -10.26
C PRO A 158 -0.23 -10.69 -9.55
N LEU A 159 -0.31 -11.79 -8.78
CA LEU A 159 -1.49 -12.11 -7.99
C LEU A 159 -1.88 -10.96 -7.05
N MET A 160 -0.90 -10.33 -6.42
CA MET A 160 -1.13 -9.24 -5.46
C MET A 160 -1.58 -7.92 -6.12
N TRP A 161 -1.49 -7.84 -7.45
CA TRP A 161 -1.92 -6.69 -8.25
C TRP A 161 -3.22 -6.94 -9.04
N GLY A 162 -3.82 -8.12 -8.89
CA GLY A 162 -5.13 -8.47 -9.45
C GLY A 162 -6.30 -7.88 -8.66
N HIS A 163 -7.50 -7.94 -9.24
CA HIS A 163 -8.71 -7.60 -8.50
C HIS A 163 -8.92 -8.62 -7.35
N PRO A 164 -9.42 -8.24 -6.15
CA PRO A 164 -9.54 -9.17 -5.03
C PRO A 164 -10.20 -10.52 -5.39
N SER A 165 -11.25 -10.50 -6.23
CA SER A 165 -11.94 -11.71 -6.70
C SER A 165 -11.10 -12.70 -7.51
N GLU A 166 -9.88 -12.32 -7.90
CA GLU A 166 -8.94 -13.12 -8.69
C GLU A 166 -7.75 -13.63 -7.85
N GLN A 167 -7.70 -13.26 -6.55
CA GLN A 167 -6.53 -13.52 -5.70
C GLN A 167 -6.60 -14.85 -4.93
N VAL A 168 -7.78 -15.49 -4.84
CA VAL A 168 -8.02 -16.71 -4.04
C VAL A 168 -9.05 -17.68 -4.61
#